data_AF-X8HCY0-F1
#
_entry.id   AF-X8HCY0-F1
#
_cell.length_a   1.000
_cell.length_b   1.000
_cell.length_c   1.000
_cell.angle_alpha   90.00
_cell.angle_beta   90.00
_cell.angle_gamma   90.00
#
_symmetry.space_group_name_H-M   'P 1'
#
loop_
_entity.id
_entity.type
_entity.pdbx_description
1 polymer ?
#
loop_
_entity_poly.entity_id
_entity_poly.type
_entity_poly.pdbx_seq_one_letter_code
_entity_poly.pdbx_strand_id
1 'polypeptide(L)'
;MKLKFELTNEQRKYLGLIPVEEHWELVKFDNNVYYYFEDDIIKKEITVSKNYYHEVELNEKTAENRTMILPKTARGKIKKFNYTATQSFSPFGNYFTFSTDGVIIANYTTQRTYYSESFNEKNISLDNLNNWLDKWIKECTEEDLKEIEEFKNAK
;
A
#
# COMPACT_ATOMS: atom_id res chain seq x y z
N MET A 1 -6.15 0.49 18.38
CA MET A 1 -6.01 1.61 17.43
C MET A 1 -6.85 1.26 16.20
N LYS A 2 -7.56 2.20 15.57
CA LYS A 2 -8.44 1.90 14.43
C LYS A 2 -8.13 2.86 13.28
N LEU A 3 -7.79 2.33 12.10
CA LEU A 3 -7.67 3.15 10.90
C LEU A 3 -9.03 3.75 10.54
N LYS A 4 -9.00 4.89 9.84
CA LYS A 4 -10.23 5.48 9.27
C LYS A 4 -10.86 4.53 8.23
N PHE A 5 -10.00 3.84 7.50
CA PHE A 5 -10.35 2.87 6.48
C PHE A 5 -9.16 1.92 6.28
N GLU A 6 -9.45 0.67 5.99
CA GLU A 6 -8.47 -0.34 5.65
C GLU A 6 -9.07 -1.32 4.65
N LEU A 7 -8.30 -1.69 3.63
CA LEU A 7 -8.68 -2.78 2.74
C LEU A 7 -8.72 -4.11 3.48
N THR A 8 -9.69 -4.96 3.15
CA THR A 8 -9.69 -6.36 3.56
C THR A 8 -8.73 -7.17 2.69
N ASN A 9 -8.31 -8.34 3.16
CA ASN A 9 -7.48 -9.24 2.34
C ASN A 9 -8.20 -9.70 1.07
N GLU A 10 -9.53 -9.82 1.08
CA GLU A 10 -10.28 -10.10 -0.14
C GLU A 10 -10.18 -8.92 -1.11
N GLN A 11 -10.37 -7.67 -0.67
CA GLN A 11 -10.19 -6.50 -1.53
C GLN A 11 -8.75 -6.41 -2.08
N ARG A 12 -7.73 -6.69 -1.26
CA ARG A 12 -6.31 -6.69 -1.67
C ARG A 12 -6.04 -7.67 -2.82
N LYS A 13 -6.64 -8.85 -2.78
CA LYS A 13 -6.54 -9.85 -3.85
C LYS A 13 -7.01 -9.28 -5.19
N TYR A 14 -8.17 -8.62 -5.23
CA TYR A 14 -8.70 -7.99 -6.45
C TYR A 14 -7.90 -6.76 -6.92
N LEU A 15 -7.00 -6.24 -6.10
CA LEU A 15 -6.09 -5.13 -6.43
C LEU A 15 -4.65 -5.62 -6.69
N GLY A 16 -4.40 -6.93 -6.61
CA GLY A 16 -3.07 -7.52 -6.77
C GLY A 16 -2.09 -7.09 -5.68
N LEU A 17 -2.57 -6.71 -4.50
CA LEU A 17 -1.76 -6.34 -3.33
C LEU A 17 -1.41 -7.59 -2.49
N ILE A 18 -0.35 -7.52 -1.69
CA ILE A 18 0.01 -8.61 -0.78
C ILE A 18 -0.96 -8.58 0.41
N PRO A 19 -1.55 -9.74 0.82
CA PRO A 19 -2.41 -9.79 2.00
C PRO A 19 -1.63 -9.41 3.27
N VAL A 20 -2.35 -8.87 4.24
CA VAL A 20 -1.81 -8.65 5.58
C VAL A 20 -1.97 -9.96 6.37
N GLU A 21 -0.87 -10.50 6.85
CA GLU A 21 -0.86 -11.72 7.65
C GLU A 21 -1.29 -11.42 9.11
N GLU A 22 -1.89 -12.41 9.77
CA GLU A 22 -2.43 -12.24 11.13
C GLU A 22 -1.36 -11.88 12.18
N HIS A 23 -0.11 -12.32 11.96
CA HIS A 23 1.00 -12.01 12.86
C HIS A 23 1.62 -10.63 12.61
N TRP A 24 1.20 -9.91 11.57
CA TRP A 24 1.72 -8.56 11.30
C TRP A 24 1.14 -7.55 12.28
N GLU A 25 2.01 -6.67 12.79
CA GLU A 25 1.63 -5.65 13.75
C GLU A 25 1.45 -4.29 13.05
N LEU A 26 0.26 -3.70 13.20
CA LEU A 26 -0.01 -2.35 12.71
C LEU A 26 0.48 -1.29 13.71
N VAL A 27 1.43 -0.46 13.26
CA VAL A 27 1.98 0.65 14.04
C VAL A 27 1.65 1.98 13.37
N LYS A 28 1.10 2.94 14.15
CA LYS A 28 0.90 4.32 13.66
C LYS A 28 2.19 5.08 13.77
N PHE A 29 2.59 5.71 12.68
CA PHE A 29 3.83 6.47 12.61
C PHE A 29 3.59 7.97 12.73
N ASP A 30 2.66 8.50 11.94
CA ASP A 30 2.30 9.92 11.93
C ASP A 30 0.79 10.08 11.69
N ASN A 31 0.34 11.31 11.53
CA ASN A 31 -1.02 11.63 11.13
C ASN A 31 -1.29 11.07 9.73
N ASN A 32 -2.11 10.02 9.69
CA ASN A 32 -2.58 9.31 8.51
C ASN A 32 -1.61 8.25 7.95
N VAL A 33 -0.40 8.08 8.47
CA VAL A 33 0.58 7.08 7.99
C VAL A 33 0.73 5.94 9.00
N TYR A 34 0.62 4.72 8.51
CA TYR A 34 0.69 3.48 9.28
C TYR A 34 1.61 2.48 8.59
N TYR A 35 2.29 1.65 9.37
CA TYR A 35 3.16 0.59 8.88
C TYR A 35 2.75 -0.75 9.47
N TYR A 36 2.72 -1.78 8.63
CA TYR A 36 2.69 -3.16 9.09
C TYR A 36 4.10 -3.70 9.28
N PHE A 37 4.34 -4.27 10.45
CA PHE A 37 5.59 -4.91 10.83
C PHE A 37 5.44 -6.42 10.88
N GLU A 38 6.39 -7.12 10.28
CA GLU A 38 6.69 -8.52 10.54
C GLU A 38 8.01 -8.56 11.31
N ASP A 39 7.94 -8.82 12.61
CA ASP A 39 9.07 -8.68 13.53
C ASP A 39 9.71 -7.27 13.43
N ASP A 40 10.96 -7.18 12.99
CA ASP A 40 11.70 -5.93 12.79
C ASP A 40 11.65 -5.43 11.33
N ILE A 41 10.79 -5.99 10.48
CA ILE A 41 10.70 -5.63 9.05
C ILE A 41 9.39 -4.89 8.78
N ILE A 42 9.47 -3.70 8.20
CA ILE A 42 8.32 -2.99 7.65
C ILE A 42 7.95 -3.64 6.32
N LYS A 43 6.75 -4.21 6.26
CA LYS A 43 6.23 -4.95 5.11
C LYS A 43 5.31 -4.14 4.22
N LYS A 44 4.62 -3.15 4.79
CA LYS A 44 3.59 -2.39 4.08
C LYS A 44 3.41 -1.03 4.72
N GLU A 45 3.14 -0.02 3.91
CA GLU A 45 2.71 1.31 4.35
C GLU A 45 1.26 1.54 3.91
N ILE A 46 0.46 2.10 4.81
CA ILE A 46 -0.88 2.61 4.51
C ILE A 46 -0.92 4.09 4.86
N THR A 47 -1.24 4.92 3.87
CA THR A 47 -1.54 6.34 4.05
C THR A 47 -3.02 6.58 3.81
N VAL A 48 -3.75 7.03 4.84
CA VAL A 48 -5.22 7.17 4.79
C VAL A 48 -5.73 8.48 5.40
N SER A 49 -6.38 9.30 4.58
CA SER A 49 -7.02 10.56 4.99
C SER A 49 -8.53 10.56 4.64
N LYS A 50 -9.20 11.73 4.64
CA LYS A 50 -10.66 11.81 4.37
C LYS A 50 -11.04 11.40 2.94
N ASN A 51 -10.15 11.66 1.99
CA ASN A 51 -10.37 11.56 0.55
C ASN A 51 -9.15 10.99 -0.18
N TYR A 52 -8.31 10.26 0.56
CA TYR A 52 -7.08 9.67 0.04
C TYR A 52 -6.82 8.33 0.72
N TYR A 53 -6.47 7.34 -0.07
CA TYR A 53 -5.94 6.07 0.38
C TYR A 53 -4.77 5.67 -0.50
N HIS A 54 -3.69 5.22 0.10
CA HIS A 54 -2.54 4.68 -0.60
C HIS A 54 -1.96 3.52 0.18
N GLU A 55 -1.71 2.42 -0.52
CA GLU A 55 -1.12 1.21 0.06
C GLU A 55 0.01 0.72 -0.84
N VAL A 56 1.18 0.50 -0.22
CA VAL A 56 2.40 0.06 -0.91
C VAL A 56 3.11 -1.03 -0.11
N GLU A 57 3.81 -1.91 -0.82
CA GLU A 57 4.66 -2.93 -0.21
C GLU A 57 6.06 -2.39 0.07
N LEU A 58 6.61 -2.77 1.22
CA LEU A 58 7.92 -2.37 1.73
C LEU A 58 8.70 -3.59 2.24
N ASN A 59 10.01 -3.43 2.33
CA ASN A 59 10.91 -4.42 2.89
C ASN A 59 12.06 -3.70 3.60
N GLU A 60 11.69 -2.84 4.53
CA GLU A 60 12.64 -1.98 5.25
C GLU A 60 12.95 -2.62 6.59
N LYS A 61 14.21 -2.98 6.80
CA LYS A 61 14.64 -3.60 8.06
C LYS A 61 14.87 -2.53 9.11
N THR A 62 14.45 -2.82 10.33
CA THR A 62 14.65 -1.96 11.47
C THR A 62 15.56 -2.64 12.50
N ALA A 63 16.02 -1.86 13.46
CA ALA A 63 16.84 -2.30 14.58
C ALA A 63 16.51 -1.47 15.82
N GLU A 64 17.09 -1.87 16.96
CA GLU A 64 16.95 -1.17 18.23
C GLU A 64 15.48 -0.95 18.60
N ASN A 65 14.71 -2.04 18.68
CA ASN A 65 13.26 -2.04 18.93
C ASN A 65 12.49 -1.14 17.96
N ARG A 66 12.77 -1.29 16.66
CA ARG A 66 12.13 -0.54 15.55
C ARG A 66 12.34 0.97 15.58
N THR A 67 13.33 1.48 16.30
CA THR A 67 13.62 2.94 16.37
C THR A 67 14.64 3.40 15.32
N MET A 68 15.36 2.45 14.71
CA MET A 68 16.38 2.71 13.69
C MET A 68 16.07 1.92 12.42
N ILE A 69 16.28 2.54 11.26
CA ILE A 69 16.20 1.92 9.94
C ILE A 69 17.61 1.47 9.52
N LEU A 70 17.74 0.19 9.20
CA LEU A 70 18.96 -0.40 8.68
C LEU A 70 19.16 -0.03 7.20
N PRO A 71 20.39 0.24 6.77
CA PRO A 71 20.68 0.48 5.37
C PRO A 71 20.50 -0.79 4.53
N LYS A 72 20.07 -0.63 3.27
CA LYS A 72 19.96 -1.74 2.32
C LYS A 72 21.32 -2.30 1.88
N THR A 73 22.37 -1.51 1.98
CA THR A 73 23.74 -1.90 1.57
C THR A 73 24.69 -1.86 2.76
N ALA A 74 25.73 -2.69 2.73
CA ALA A 74 26.74 -2.78 3.79
C ALA A 74 27.48 -1.45 4.05
N ARG A 75 27.49 -0.53 3.09
CA ARG A 75 28.13 0.80 3.22
C ARG A 75 27.16 1.91 3.65
N GLY A 76 25.87 1.63 3.68
CA GLY A 76 24.88 2.63 4.08
C GLY A 76 24.98 2.94 5.57
N LYS A 77 24.45 4.09 5.97
CA LYS A 77 24.37 4.49 7.38
C LYS A 77 23.02 4.10 7.94
N ILE A 78 23.01 3.59 9.17
CA ILE A 78 21.79 3.42 9.96
C ILE A 78 21.18 4.81 10.19
N LYS A 79 19.87 4.92 10.02
CA LYS A 79 19.13 6.18 10.20
C LYS A 79 18.12 6.02 11.34
N LYS A 80 17.83 7.10 12.05
CA LYS A 80 16.68 7.11 12.97
C LYS A 80 15.38 6.94 12.18
N PHE A 81 14.46 6.14 12.69
CA PHE A 81 13.12 6.01 12.11
C PHE A 81 12.34 7.30 12.37
N ASN A 82 12.31 8.16 11.36
CA ASN A 82 11.64 9.46 11.36
C ASN A 82 11.15 9.79 9.94
N TYR A 83 10.32 10.83 9.81
CA TYR A 83 9.68 11.18 8.54
C TYR A 83 10.69 11.32 7.38
N THR A 84 11.84 11.96 7.62
CA THR A 84 12.87 12.12 6.58
C THR A 84 13.46 10.78 6.15
N ALA A 85 13.61 9.81 7.05
CA ALA A 85 14.09 8.48 6.69
C ALA A 85 13.07 7.70 5.85
N THR A 86 11.77 7.85 6.11
CA THR A 86 10.71 7.15 5.35
C THR A 86 10.63 7.61 3.90
N GLN A 87 11.00 8.87 3.62
CA GLN A 87 11.12 9.37 2.24
C GLN A 87 12.17 8.61 1.40
N SER A 88 13.08 7.87 2.04
CA SER A 88 14.08 7.05 1.36
C SER A 88 13.71 5.58 1.23
N PHE A 89 12.51 5.19 1.69
CA PHE A 89 12.00 3.85 1.47
C PHE A 89 11.85 3.59 -0.02
N SER A 90 12.01 2.32 -0.41
CA SER A 90 11.84 1.92 -1.81
C SER A 90 10.71 0.92 -1.89
N PRO A 91 9.48 1.40 -2.14
CA PRO A 91 8.35 0.55 -2.47
C PRO A 91 8.66 -0.38 -3.64
N PHE A 92 8.00 -1.54 -3.67
CA PHE A 92 8.10 -2.50 -4.75
C PHE A 92 6.75 -3.16 -5.01
N GLY A 93 6.66 -3.90 -6.12
CA GLY A 93 5.45 -4.63 -6.48
C GLY A 93 4.28 -3.69 -6.76
N ASN A 94 3.07 -4.24 -6.67
CA ASN A 94 1.86 -3.49 -6.92
C ASN A 94 1.57 -2.50 -5.78
N TYR A 95 0.97 -1.37 -6.15
CA TYR A 95 0.40 -0.40 -5.24
C TYR A 95 -0.97 0.03 -5.71
N PHE A 96 -1.75 0.52 -4.75
CA PHE A 96 -3.06 1.10 -5.00
C PHE A 96 -3.11 2.52 -4.46
N THR A 97 -3.70 3.41 -5.26
CA THR A 97 -3.97 4.79 -4.85
C THR A 97 -5.42 5.13 -5.18
N PHE A 98 -6.10 5.74 -4.23
CA PHE A 98 -7.37 6.43 -4.40
C PHE A 98 -7.18 7.88 -3.95
N SER A 99 -7.60 8.84 -4.77
CA SER A 99 -7.58 10.26 -4.45
C SER A 99 -8.83 10.95 -4.99
N THR A 100 -8.90 12.26 -4.82
CA THR A 100 -9.93 13.10 -5.46
C THR A 100 -9.90 13.04 -6.99
N ASP A 101 -8.75 12.68 -7.56
CA ASP A 101 -8.54 12.71 -9.00
C ASP A 101 -8.91 11.38 -9.66
N GLY A 102 -9.01 10.28 -8.88
CA GLY A 102 -9.21 8.96 -9.44
C GLY A 102 -8.66 7.81 -8.59
N VAL A 103 -8.54 6.68 -9.25
CA VAL A 103 -7.88 5.46 -8.76
C VAL A 103 -6.75 5.03 -9.67
N ILE A 104 -5.73 4.40 -9.10
CA ILE A 104 -4.60 3.83 -9.84
C ILE A 104 -4.22 2.49 -9.19
N ILE A 105 -4.10 1.46 -10.03
CA ILE A 105 -3.43 0.19 -9.72
C ILE A 105 -2.20 0.12 -10.63
N ALA A 106 -1.01 0.12 -10.04
CA ALA A 106 0.24 0.16 -10.78
C ALA A 106 1.34 -0.58 -10.02
N ASN A 107 2.51 -0.75 -10.63
CA ASN A 107 3.59 -1.54 -10.08
C ASN A 107 4.91 -0.76 -10.07
N TYR A 108 5.53 -0.62 -8.89
CA TYR A 108 6.80 0.08 -8.71
C TYR A 108 7.99 -0.66 -9.33
N THR A 109 7.96 -1.99 -9.33
CA THR A 109 9.05 -2.82 -9.86
C THR A 109 9.12 -2.74 -11.38
N THR A 110 7.99 -2.93 -12.07
CA THR A 110 7.92 -2.90 -13.53
C THR A 110 7.69 -1.50 -14.11
N GLN A 111 7.31 -0.53 -13.26
CA GLN A 111 6.94 0.83 -13.65
C GLN A 111 5.78 0.87 -14.67
N ARG A 112 4.83 -0.05 -14.53
CA ARG A 112 3.65 -0.15 -15.38
C ARG A 112 2.39 0.16 -14.60
N THR A 113 1.37 0.66 -15.31
CA THR A 113 0.02 0.82 -14.80
C THR A 113 -0.83 -0.34 -15.31
N TYR A 114 -1.52 -1.03 -14.40
CA TYR A 114 -2.52 -2.03 -14.75
C TYR A 114 -3.86 -1.35 -15.05
N TYR A 115 -4.27 -0.46 -14.15
CA TYR A 115 -5.54 0.25 -14.26
C TYR A 115 -5.42 1.67 -13.75
N SER A 116 -6.10 2.60 -14.41
CA SER A 116 -6.32 3.96 -13.91
C SER A 116 -7.64 4.51 -14.40
N GLU A 117 -8.39 5.13 -13.50
CA GLU A 117 -9.65 5.80 -13.80
C GLU A 117 -9.61 7.18 -13.16
N SER A 118 -10.00 8.21 -13.91
CA SER A 118 -10.10 9.58 -13.39
C SER A 118 -11.54 9.90 -13.01
N PHE A 119 -11.71 10.59 -11.88
CA PHE A 119 -13.01 11.04 -11.42
C PHE A 119 -13.28 12.48 -11.86
N ASN A 120 -14.52 12.74 -12.30
CA ASN A 120 -15.01 14.09 -12.59
C ASN A 120 -15.90 14.66 -11.46
N GLU A 121 -16.06 13.90 -10.39
CA GLU A 121 -16.98 14.20 -9.30
C GLU A 121 -16.36 15.20 -8.31
N LYS A 122 -17.20 16.07 -7.74
CA LYS A 122 -16.81 16.93 -6.63
C LYS A 122 -17.15 16.24 -5.31
N ASN A 123 -16.33 16.45 -4.28
CA ASN A 123 -16.51 15.90 -2.92
C ASN A 123 -16.27 14.38 -2.78
N ILE A 124 -15.30 13.84 -3.52
CA ILE A 124 -14.81 12.46 -3.32
C ILE A 124 -14.41 12.23 -1.85
N SER A 125 -14.83 11.09 -1.30
CA SER A 125 -14.56 10.63 0.06
C SER A 125 -14.29 9.13 0.11
N LEU A 126 -13.91 8.58 1.27
CA LEU A 126 -13.72 7.14 1.44
C LEU A 126 -14.99 6.30 1.18
N ASP A 127 -16.18 6.87 1.25
CA ASP A 127 -17.42 6.16 0.86
C ASP A 127 -17.46 5.92 -0.65
N ASN A 128 -16.91 6.83 -1.45
CA ASN A 128 -16.74 6.62 -2.89
C ASN A 128 -15.74 5.48 -3.17
N LEU A 129 -14.68 5.35 -2.36
CA LEU A 129 -13.76 4.22 -2.46
C LEU A 129 -14.46 2.89 -2.19
N ASN A 130 -15.29 2.80 -1.15
CA ASN A 130 -16.08 1.59 -0.87
C ASN A 130 -16.96 1.19 -2.07
N ASN A 131 -17.72 2.16 -2.60
CA ASN A 131 -18.59 1.92 -3.75
C ASN A 131 -17.79 1.50 -5.00
N TRP A 132 -16.61 2.11 -5.20
CA TRP A 132 -15.72 1.75 -6.30
C TRP A 132 -15.20 0.32 -6.15
N LEU A 133 -14.77 -0.08 -4.95
CA LEU A 133 -14.31 -1.44 -4.66
C LEU A 133 -15.43 -2.47 -4.86
N ASP A 134 -16.64 -2.20 -4.38
CA ASP A 134 -17.78 -3.10 -4.55
C ASP A 134 -18.11 -3.30 -6.03
N LYS A 135 -18.06 -2.23 -6.83
CA LYS A 135 -18.25 -2.29 -8.29
C LYS A 135 -17.10 -3.07 -8.95
N TRP A 136 -15.86 -2.72 -8.64
CA TRP A 136 -14.65 -3.35 -9.17
C TRP A 136 -14.67 -4.87 -8.96
N ILE A 137 -14.93 -5.31 -7.73
CA ILE A 137 -14.98 -6.73 -7.37
C ILE A 137 -16.14 -7.44 -8.09
N LYS A 138 -17.29 -6.79 -8.21
CA LYS A 138 -18.47 -7.37 -8.89
C LYS A 138 -18.26 -7.52 -10.39
N GLU A 139 -17.54 -6.60 -11.02
CA GLU A 139 -17.27 -6.60 -12.46
C GLU A 139 -16.04 -7.45 -12.83
N CYS A 140 -15.18 -7.77 -11.85
CA CYS A 140 -13.99 -8.58 -12.04
C CYS A 140 -14.32 -10.05 -12.34
N THR A 141 -13.78 -10.54 -13.46
CA THR A 141 -13.88 -11.92 -13.93
C THR A 141 -12.74 -12.80 -13.40
N GLU A 142 -12.81 -14.12 -13.63
CA GLU A 142 -11.71 -15.03 -13.32
C GLU A 142 -10.47 -14.74 -14.18
N GLU A 143 -10.66 -14.34 -15.43
CA GLU A 143 -9.59 -13.89 -16.31
C GLU A 143 -8.90 -12.63 -15.76
N ASP A 144 -9.66 -11.63 -15.32
CA ASP A 144 -9.10 -10.40 -14.73
C ASP A 144 -8.26 -10.71 -13.47
N LEU A 145 -8.74 -11.63 -12.61
CA LEU A 145 -8.01 -12.10 -11.44
C LEU A 145 -6.69 -12.80 -11.81
N LYS A 146 -6.69 -13.56 -12.91
CA LYS A 146 -5.48 -14.18 -13.41
C LYS A 146 -4.51 -13.14 -13.96
N GLU A 147 -5.00 -12.19 -14.74
CA GLU A 147 -4.20 -11.10 -15.31
C GLU A 147 -3.55 -10.23 -14.22
N ILE A 148 -4.29 -9.88 -13.17
CA ILE A 148 -3.73 -9.04 -12.09
C ILE A 148 -2.69 -9.80 -11.26
N GLU A 149 -2.85 -11.11 -11.07
CA GLU A 149 -1.84 -11.95 -10.41
C GLU A 149 -0.59 -12.12 -11.29
N GLU A 150 -0.74 -12.26 -12.60
CA GLU A 150 0.38 -12.25 -13.55
C GLU A 150 1.10 -10.90 -13.54
N PHE A 151 0.34 -9.79 -13.55
CA PHE A 151 0.87 -8.43 -13.48
C PHE A 151 1.66 -8.18 -12.20
N LYS A 152 1.15 -8.64 -11.06
CA LYS A 152 1.81 -8.58 -9.74
C LYS A 152 3.15 -9.30 -9.72
N ASN A 153 3.24 -10.47 -10.38
CA ASN A 153 4.43 -11.32 -10.39
C ASN A 153 5.42 -11.00 -11.53
N ALA A 154 5.10 -10.03 -12.39
CA ALA A 154 5.97 -9.58 -13.46
C ALA A 154 7.27 -8.99 -12.89
N LYS A 155 8.39 -9.25 -13.58
CA LYS A 155 9.74 -8.81 -13.21
C LYS A 155 10.29 -7.77 -14.17
#